data_AF-A0A0A3J3Q1-F1
#
_entry.id   AF-A0A0A3J3Q1-F1
#
_cell.length_a   1.000
_cell.length_b   1.000
_cell.length_c   1.000
_cell.angle_alpha   90.00
_cell.angle_beta   90.00
_cell.angle_gamma   90.00
#
_symmetry.space_group_name_H-M   'P 1'
#
loop_
_entity.id
_entity.type
_entity.pdbx_description
1 polymer ?
#
loop_
_entity_poly.entity_id
_entity_poly.type
_entity_poly.pdbx_seq_one_letter_code
_entity_poly.pdbx_strand_id
1 'polypeptide(L)'
;MTQNSKTQYNGMILLTGYLQRLFVAETIYRRLEEPYDPNRFEQIKTLLDDAYKIMPIFEQTKTLSPDQKSQLQYITEQTENLMSTYFKPLPLTFNQKLAIVGSSLYAEQHVNAGIIQLGEIFNIEVNRDHKMRIKFYEQRTKLVDYIVFVLHHREQPEEQTTKQIEPWFNDVMKNKGLILDDFNQIKEMIGF
;
A
#
# COMPACT_ATOMS: atom_id res chain seq x y z
N MET A 1 4.46 26.27 -14.41
CA MET A 1 4.11 26.26 -12.97
C MET A 1 4.92 25.15 -12.33
N THR A 2 5.87 25.47 -11.46
CA THR A 2 6.59 24.47 -10.67
C THR A 2 5.63 23.86 -9.66
N GLN A 3 5.10 22.68 -9.96
CA GLN A 3 4.43 21.84 -8.96
C GLN A 3 5.40 21.71 -7.78
N ASN A 4 4.92 21.91 -6.55
CA ASN A 4 5.74 21.86 -5.36
C ASN A 4 6.34 20.45 -5.24
N SER A 5 7.66 20.30 -5.30
CA SER A 5 8.35 19.00 -5.27
C SER A 5 7.97 18.16 -4.05
N LYS A 6 7.58 18.80 -2.95
CA LYS A 6 6.99 18.15 -1.76
C LYS A 6 5.66 17.47 -2.07
N THR A 7 4.80 18.15 -2.79
CA THR A 7 3.51 17.63 -3.24
C THR A 7 3.71 16.46 -4.20
N GLN A 8 4.65 16.56 -5.14
CA GLN A 8 4.96 15.46 -6.05
C GLN A 8 5.47 14.22 -5.29
N TYR A 9 6.38 14.42 -4.34
CA TYR A 9 6.89 13.34 -3.50
C TYR A 9 5.78 12.69 -2.66
N ASN A 10 4.87 13.50 -2.10
CA ASN A 10 3.71 12.99 -1.38
C ASN A 10 2.81 12.14 -2.28
N GLY A 11 2.56 12.57 -3.52
CA GLY A 11 1.84 11.76 -4.51
C GLY A 11 2.52 10.43 -4.79
N MET A 12 3.85 10.40 -4.89
CA MET A 12 4.63 9.16 -5.07
C MET A 12 4.56 8.23 -3.83
N ILE A 13 4.54 8.79 -2.61
CA ILE A 13 4.35 8.02 -1.37
C ILE A 13 2.97 7.35 -1.37
N LEU A 14 1.92 8.08 -1.72
CA LEU A 14 0.56 7.53 -1.79
C LEU A 14 0.44 6.44 -2.85
N LEU A 15 0.99 6.68 -4.05
CA LEU A 15 1.01 5.69 -5.14
C LEU A 15 1.72 4.40 -4.72
N THR A 16 2.90 4.50 -4.12
CA THR A 16 3.64 3.32 -3.64
C THR A 16 2.95 2.65 -2.46
N GLY A 17 2.19 3.38 -1.63
CA GLY A 17 1.30 2.79 -0.63
C GLY A 17 0.23 1.89 -1.23
N TYR A 18 -0.39 2.31 -2.34
CA TYR A 18 -1.37 1.50 -3.06
C TYR A 18 -0.75 0.27 -3.75
N LEU A 19 0.42 0.42 -4.36
CA LEU A 19 1.16 -0.72 -4.92
C LEU A 19 1.57 -1.71 -3.83
N GLN A 20 2.04 -1.23 -2.68
CA GLN A 20 2.36 -2.06 -1.52
C GLN A 20 1.13 -2.83 -1.03
N ARG A 21 -0.03 -2.17 -0.99
CA ARG A 21 -1.31 -2.79 -0.65
C ARG A 21 -1.62 -3.97 -1.57
N LEU A 22 -1.58 -3.74 -2.88
CA LEU A 22 -1.80 -4.77 -3.87
C LEU A 22 -0.81 -5.92 -3.70
N PHE A 23 0.48 -5.61 -3.59
CA PHE A 23 1.55 -6.60 -3.51
C PHE A 23 1.41 -7.51 -2.29
N VAL A 24 1.14 -6.93 -1.12
CA VAL A 24 0.97 -7.69 0.12
C VAL A 24 -0.28 -8.56 0.07
N ALA A 25 -1.40 -8.07 -0.48
CA ALA A 25 -2.61 -8.88 -0.58
C ALA A 25 -2.38 -10.13 -1.44
N GLU A 26 -1.78 -9.97 -2.63
CA GLU A 26 -1.47 -11.10 -3.51
C GLU A 26 -0.42 -12.04 -2.89
N THR A 27 0.55 -11.50 -2.14
CA THR A 27 1.52 -12.31 -1.40
C THR A 27 0.85 -13.18 -0.34
N ILE A 28 -0.12 -12.63 0.41
CA ILE A 28 -0.88 -13.39 1.40
C ILE A 28 -1.74 -14.44 0.70
N TYR A 29 -2.43 -14.10 -0.40
CA TYR A 29 -3.21 -15.08 -1.16
C TYR A 29 -2.36 -16.25 -1.62
N ARG A 30 -1.20 -15.97 -2.22
CA ARG A 30 -0.26 -16.99 -2.68
C ARG A 30 0.24 -17.87 -1.52
N ARG A 31 0.57 -17.28 -0.37
CA ARG A 31 1.03 -18.04 0.82
C ARG A 31 -0.05 -18.93 1.41
N LEU A 32 -1.31 -18.52 1.33
CA LEU A 32 -2.43 -19.27 1.91
C LEU A 32 -3.14 -20.16 0.88
N GLU A 33 -2.52 -20.39 -0.29
CA GLU A 33 -3.08 -21.18 -1.39
C GLU A 33 -4.50 -20.71 -1.82
N GLU A 34 -4.82 -19.43 -1.61
CA GLU A 34 -6.06 -18.83 -2.09
C GLU A 34 -5.99 -18.59 -3.60
N PRO A 35 -7.11 -18.68 -4.34
CA PRO A 35 -7.14 -18.36 -5.75
C PRO A 35 -6.62 -16.93 -6.03
N TYR A 36 -5.55 -16.86 -6.81
CA TYR A 36 -4.90 -15.62 -7.25
C TYR A 36 -4.51 -15.70 -8.73
N ASP A 37 -4.29 -14.54 -9.35
CA ASP A 37 -3.82 -14.44 -10.73
C ASP A 37 -2.29 -14.21 -10.74
N PRO A 38 -1.48 -15.16 -11.24
CA PRO A 38 -0.03 -15.01 -11.29
C PRO A 38 0.43 -13.83 -12.15
N ASN A 39 -0.27 -13.52 -13.24
CA ASN A 39 0.10 -12.39 -14.10
C ASN A 39 -0.14 -11.08 -13.40
N ARG A 40 -1.23 -10.98 -12.64
CA ARG A 40 -1.54 -9.83 -11.78
C ARG A 40 -0.45 -9.61 -10.73
N PHE A 41 0.01 -10.67 -10.06
CA PHE A 41 1.10 -10.58 -9.09
C PHE A 41 2.39 -10.02 -9.70
N GLU A 42 2.83 -10.57 -10.84
CA GLU A 42 4.05 -10.11 -11.52
C GLU A 42 3.91 -8.69 -12.08
N GLN A 43 2.72 -8.31 -12.57
CA GLN A 43 2.42 -6.94 -12.96
C GLN A 43 2.58 -5.97 -11.78
N ILE A 44 1.96 -6.27 -10.64
CA ILE A 44 2.05 -5.43 -9.42
C ILE A 44 3.51 -5.28 -8.99
N LYS A 45 4.25 -6.39 -8.96
CA LYS A 45 5.67 -6.40 -8.59
C LYS A 45 6.51 -5.52 -9.52
N THR A 46 6.30 -5.64 -10.84
CA THR A 46 7.01 -4.84 -11.84
C THR A 46 6.72 -3.34 -11.66
N LEU A 47 5.45 -2.96 -11.45
CA LEU A 47 5.05 -1.56 -11.21
C LEU A 47 5.68 -1.00 -9.92
N LEU A 48 5.73 -1.81 -8.87
CA LEU A 48 6.36 -1.43 -7.59
C LEU A 48 7.88 -1.26 -7.74
N ASP A 49 8.55 -2.20 -8.40
CA ASP A 49 9.99 -2.13 -8.70
C ASP A 49 10.33 -0.88 -9.53
N ASP A 50 9.50 -0.56 -10.53
CA ASP A 50 9.67 0.62 -11.37
C ASP A 50 9.44 1.93 -10.60
N ALA A 51 8.43 1.99 -9.74
CA ALA A 51 8.24 3.15 -8.86
C ALA A 51 9.46 3.36 -7.94
N TYR A 52 10.01 2.28 -7.38
CA TYR A 52 11.21 2.35 -6.52
C TYR A 52 12.52 2.66 -7.25
N LYS A 53 12.58 2.54 -8.59
CA LYS A 53 13.70 3.11 -9.37
C LYS A 53 13.63 4.62 -9.47
N ILE A 54 12.42 5.19 -9.48
CA ILE A 54 12.19 6.64 -9.63
C ILE A 54 12.40 7.37 -8.30
N MET A 55 11.90 6.80 -7.19
CA MET A 55 11.91 7.48 -5.88
C MET A 55 13.31 7.98 -5.48
N PRO A 56 14.38 7.17 -5.44
CA PRO A 56 15.70 7.62 -4.99
C PRO A 56 16.28 8.74 -5.86
N ILE A 57 16.01 8.71 -7.17
CA ILE A 57 16.46 9.76 -8.09
C ILE A 57 15.72 11.07 -7.79
N PHE A 58 14.41 11.00 -7.56
CA PHE A 58 13.63 12.18 -7.13
C PHE A 58 14.11 12.68 -5.76
N GLU A 59 14.42 11.78 -4.83
CA GLU A 59 14.98 12.15 -3.52
C GLU A 59 16.34 12.83 -3.63
N GLN A 60 17.08 12.69 -4.72
CA GLN A 60 18.34 13.43 -4.92
C GLN A 60 18.12 14.74 -5.68
N THR A 61 17.30 14.69 -6.73
CA THR A 61 17.15 15.79 -7.70
C THR A 61 15.98 16.73 -7.40
N LYS A 62 15.03 16.31 -6.55
CA LYS A 62 13.76 16.98 -6.25
C LYS A 62 12.91 17.30 -7.47
N THR A 63 13.17 16.64 -8.58
CA THR A 63 12.53 16.91 -9.87
C THR A 63 12.25 15.60 -10.59
N LEU A 64 11.16 15.55 -11.34
CA LEU A 64 10.87 14.46 -12.26
C LEU A 64 11.32 14.85 -13.65
N SER A 65 12.08 13.98 -14.31
CA SER A 65 12.28 14.08 -15.76
C SER A 65 10.96 13.80 -16.49
N PRO A 66 10.82 14.23 -17.76
CA PRO A 66 9.66 13.89 -18.58
C PRO A 66 9.40 12.38 -18.62
N ASP A 67 10.44 11.57 -18.79
CA ASP A 67 10.32 10.11 -18.84
C ASP A 67 9.83 9.53 -17.51
N GLN A 68 10.37 9.99 -16.38
CA GLN A 68 9.91 9.57 -15.05
C GLN A 68 8.46 9.95 -14.81
N LYS A 69 8.03 11.13 -15.28
CA LYS A 69 6.65 11.58 -15.16
C LYS A 69 5.70 10.72 -15.99
N SER A 70 6.05 10.41 -17.25
CA SER A 70 5.29 9.50 -18.09
C SER A 70 5.24 8.08 -17.52
N GLN A 71 6.33 7.60 -16.93
CA GLN A 71 6.36 6.30 -16.27
C GLN A 71 5.46 6.29 -15.03
N LEU A 72 5.49 7.33 -14.18
CA LEU A 72 4.58 7.46 -13.04
C LEU A 72 3.12 7.56 -13.48
N GLN A 73 2.83 8.23 -14.59
CA GLN A 73 1.48 8.26 -15.16
C GLN A 73 1.00 6.86 -15.52
N TYR A 74 1.80 6.11 -16.28
CA TYR A 74 1.50 4.73 -16.62
C TYR A 74 1.30 3.87 -15.37
N ILE A 75 2.20 3.98 -14.38
CA ILE A 75 2.10 3.24 -13.12
C ILE A 75 0.80 3.57 -12.40
N THR A 76 0.42 4.85 -12.29
CA THR A 76 -0.82 5.28 -11.66
C THR A 76 -2.05 4.69 -12.33
N GLU A 77 -2.13 4.77 -13.66
CA GLU A 77 -3.25 4.22 -14.44
C GLU A 77 -3.37 2.69 -14.27
N GLN A 78 -2.25 1.97 -14.31
CA GLN A 78 -2.26 0.52 -14.08
C GLN A 78 -2.65 0.17 -12.64
N THR A 79 -2.15 0.93 -11.67
CA THR A 79 -2.47 0.72 -10.24
C THR A 79 -3.95 0.97 -9.97
N GLU A 80 -4.53 2.01 -10.56
CA GLU A 80 -5.97 2.31 -10.48
C GLU A 80 -6.81 1.15 -11.04
N ASN A 81 -6.44 0.65 -12.22
CA ASN A 81 -7.10 -0.51 -12.84
C ASN A 81 -7.01 -1.75 -11.94
N LEU A 82 -5.84 -2.02 -11.36
CA LEU A 82 -5.65 -3.13 -10.43
C LEU A 82 -6.48 -2.95 -9.14
N MET A 83 -6.56 -1.74 -8.61
CA MET A 83 -7.35 -1.43 -7.42
C MET A 83 -8.86 -1.55 -7.64
N SER A 84 -9.36 -1.34 -8.86
CA SER A 84 -10.78 -1.50 -9.18
C SER A 84 -11.32 -2.90 -8.89
N THR A 85 -10.44 -3.92 -8.96
CA THR A 85 -10.75 -5.33 -8.73
C THR A 85 -10.21 -5.86 -7.41
N TYR A 86 -9.58 -5.02 -6.59
CA TYR A 86 -8.96 -5.40 -5.33
C TYR A 86 -9.96 -5.95 -4.30
N PHE A 87 -11.13 -5.30 -4.18
CA PHE A 87 -12.16 -5.75 -3.26
C PHE A 87 -13.11 -6.77 -3.91
N LYS A 88 -12.95 -8.04 -3.53
CA LYS A 88 -13.81 -9.15 -3.98
C LYS A 88 -15.26 -9.01 -3.46
N PRO A 89 -16.27 -9.58 -4.17
CA PRO A 89 -17.65 -9.63 -3.70
C PRO A 89 -17.80 -10.41 -2.39
N LEU A 90 -18.73 -9.98 -1.53
CA LEU A 90 -19.06 -10.68 -0.28
C LEU A 90 -19.95 -11.90 -0.55
N PRO A 91 -19.94 -12.94 0.33
CA PRO A 91 -19.12 -13.07 1.53
C PRO A 91 -17.66 -13.47 1.25
N LEU A 92 -16.75 -13.04 2.11
CA LEU A 92 -15.31 -13.38 2.02
C LEU A 92 -14.91 -14.43 3.06
N THR A 93 -13.98 -15.31 2.68
CA THR A 93 -13.34 -16.25 3.60
C THR A 93 -12.47 -15.52 4.63
N PHE A 94 -12.11 -16.19 5.73
CA PHE A 94 -11.20 -15.62 6.72
C PHE A 94 -9.86 -15.20 6.08
N ASN A 95 -9.26 -16.06 5.26
CA ASN A 95 -8.00 -15.77 4.55
C ASN A 95 -8.13 -14.54 3.64
N GLN A 96 -9.30 -14.36 3.02
CA GLN A 96 -9.55 -13.18 2.19
C GLN A 96 -9.67 -11.90 2.98
N LYS A 97 -10.33 -11.94 4.15
CA LYS A 97 -10.35 -10.81 5.08
C LYS A 97 -8.95 -10.53 5.62
N LEU A 98 -8.19 -11.56 5.98
CA LEU A 98 -6.81 -11.45 6.46
C LEU A 98 -5.90 -10.79 5.42
N ALA A 99 -6.00 -11.17 4.14
CA ALA A 99 -5.25 -10.54 3.06
C ALA A 99 -5.57 -9.04 2.93
N ILE A 100 -6.86 -8.68 2.96
CA ILE A 100 -7.32 -7.28 2.86
C ILE A 100 -6.87 -6.45 4.06
N VAL A 101 -6.93 -7.02 5.26
CA VAL A 101 -6.51 -6.37 6.50
C VAL A 101 -5.00 -6.19 6.51
N GLY A 102 -4.25 -7.26 6.23
CA GLY A 102 -2.80 -7.25 6.20
C GLY A 102 -2.26 -6.21 5.23
N SER A 103 -2.70 -6.25 3.99
CA SER A 103 -2.28 -5.27 2.98
C SER A 103 -2.60 -3.83 3.36
N SER A 104 -3.75 -3.58 3.98
CA SER A 104 -4.14 -2.23 4.41
C SER A 104 -3.22 -1.72 5.52
N LEU A 105 -2.87 -2.58 6.49
CA LEU A 105 -1.94 -2.25 7.57
C LEU A 105 -0.52 -1.99 7.05
N TYR A 106 -0.04 -2.79 6.10
CA TYR A 106 1.26 -2.57 5.46
C TYR A 106 1.30 -1.29 4.64
N ALA A 107 0.23 -1.00 3.88
CA ALA A 107 0.12 0.24 3.12
C ALA A 107 0.17 1.47 4.03
N GLU A 108 -0.57 1.44 5.14
CA GLU A 108 -0.56 2.50 6.15
C GLU A 108 0.83 2.67 6.79
N GLN A 109 1.49 1.57 7.16
CA GLN A 109 2.86 1.61 7.67
C GLN A 109 3.82 2.24 6.65
N HIS A 110 3.71 1.85 5.38
CA HIS A 110 4.51 2.36 4.27
C HIS A 110 4.30 3.86 4.06
N VAL A 111 3.06 4.32 4.02
CA VAL A 111 2.72 5.75 3.85
C VAL A 111 3.25 6.57 5.03
N ASN A 112 3.09 6.10 6.27
CA ASN A 112 3.62 6.81 7.44
C ASN A 112 5.16 6.89 7.42
N ALA A 113 5.85 5.82 7.00
CA ALA A 113 7.30 5.85 6.79
C ALA A 113 7.70 6.85 5.70
N GLY A 114 6.97 6.86 4.58
CA GLY A 114 7.18 7.82 3.49
C GLY A 114 6.99 9.28 3.93
N ILE A 115 5.98 9.58 4.76
CA ILE A 115 5.74 10.93 5.29
C ILE A 115 6.90 11.38 6.19
N ILE A 116 7.46 10.49 7.01
CA ILE A 116 8.65 10.81 7.81
C ILE A 116 9.84 11.09 6.91
N GLN A 117 10.08 10.24 5.91
CA GLN A 117 11.12 10.43 4.91
C GLN A 117 10.96 11.77 4.18
N LEU A 118 9.74 12.16 3.82
CA LEU A 118 9.43 13.48 3.24
C LEU A 118 9.89 14.61 4.16
N GLY A 119 9.60 14.50 5.47
CA GLY A 119 10.06 15.44 6.48
C GLY A 119 11.57 15.61 6.51
N GLU A 120 12.29 14.49 6.54
CA GLU A 120 13.77 14.48 6.56
C GLU A 120 14.34 15.10 5.29
N ILE A 121 13.79 14.71 4.14
CA ILE A 121 14.23 15.12 2.82
C ILE A 121 14.04 16.63 2.58
N PHE A 122 12.91 17.18 3.00
CA PHE A 122 12.55 18.57 2.75
C PHE A 122 12.79 19.47 3.97
N ASN A 123 13.40 18.93 5.04
CA ASN A 123 13.63 19.60 6.32
C ASN A 123 12.34 20.23 6.89
N ILE A 124 11.28 19.43 6.95
CA ILE A 124 9.97 19.82 7.48
C ILE A 124 9.69 19.03 8.75
N GLU A 125 9.17 19.72 9.76
CA GLU A 125 8.71 19.06 10.98
C GLU A 125 7.48 18.19 10.68
N VAL A 126 7.65 16.88 10.85
CA VAL A 126 6.57 15.91 10.74
C VAL A 126 5.97 15.72 12.12
N ASN A 127 4.64 15.74 12.20
CA ASN A 127 3.92 15.50 13.44
C ASN A 127 4.37 14.16 14.07
N ARG A 128 4.68 14.21 15.38
CA ARG A 128 5.06 13.04 16.18
C ARG A 128 4.07 11.88 16.07
N ASP A 129 2.81 12.17 15.76
CA ASP A 129 1.77 11.17 15.52
C ASP A 129 2.17 10.16 14.44
N HIS A 130 2.86 10.57 13.36
CA HIS A 130 3.31 9.64 12.32
C HIS A 130 4.34 8.64 12.86
N LYS A 131 5.27 9.08 13.71
CA LYS A 131 6.25 8.21 14.39
C LYS A 131 5.56 7.20 15.30
N MET A 132 4.51 7.62 16.01
CA MET A 132 3.72 6.71 16.86
C MET A 132 2.90 5.72 16.02
N ARG A 133 2.34 6.17 14.89
CA ARG A 133 1.59 5.33 13.96
C ARG A 133 2.44 4.22 13.36
N ILE A 134 3.72 4.45 13.05
CA ILE A 134 4.61 3.39 12.58
C ILE A 134 4.67 2.23 13.57
N LYS A 135 4.95 2.52 14.85
CA LYS A 135 5.00 1.46 15.89
C LYS A 135 3.67 0.74 16.05
N PHE A 136 2.57 1.50 15.97
CA PHE A 136 1.21 0.96 16.04
C PHE A 136 0.90 -0.01 14.89
N TYR A 137 1.30 0.33 13.66
CA TYR A 137 1.10 -0.55 12.51
C TYR A 137 2.09 -1.71 12.50
N GLU A 138 3.33 -1.51 12.91
CA GLU A 138 4.35 -2.57 13.04
C GLU A 138 3.89 -3.72 13.96
N GLN A 139 3.24 -3.38 15.08
CA GLN A 139 2.69 -4.41 15.98
C GLN A 139 1.56 -5.22 15.33
N ARG A 140 0.73 -4.56 14.49
CA ARG A 140 -0.40 -5.23 13.82
C ARG A 140 0.05 -6.04 12.62
N THR A 141 1.01 -5.56 11.85
CA THR A 141 1.60 -6.32 10.75
C THR A 141 2.30 -7.58 11.28
N LYS A 142 2.99 -7.50 12.42
CA LYS A 142 3.51 -8.70 13.13
C LYS A 142 2.43 -9.71 13.51
N LEU A 143 1.27 -9.25 13.99
CA LEU A 143 0.15 -10.14 14.29
C LEU A 143 -0.38 -10.83 13.03
N VAL A 144 -0.52 -10.08 11.94
CA VAL A 144 -0.93 -10.63 10.65
C VAL A 144 0.10 -11.64 10.14
N ASP A 145 1.38 -11.31 10.19
CA ASP A 145 2.47 -12.21 9.78
C ASP A 145 2.44 -13.51 10.56
N TYR A 146 2.23 -13.44 11.88
CA TYR A 146 2.05 -14.62 12.72
C TYR A 146 0.87 -15.48 12.25
N ILE A 147 -0.31 -14.89 12.05
CA ILE A 147 -1.49 -15.64 11.59
C ILE A 147 -1.24 -16.27 10.22
N VAL A 148 -0.67 -15.53 9.27
CA VAL A 148 -0.33 -16.04 7.93
C VAL A 148 0.69 -17.17 8.03
N PHE A 149 1.71 -17.04 8.88
CA PHE A 149 2.73 -18.06 9.10
C PHE A 149 2.09 -19.36 9.63
N VAL A 150 1.27 -19.28 10.68
CA VAL A 150 0.62 -20.46 11.28
C VAL A 150 -0.29 -21.15 10.26
N LEU A 151 -1.11 -20.39 9.53
CA LEU A 151 -1.99 -20.94 8.50
C LEU A 151 -1.24 -21.57 7.33
N HIS A 152 -0.12 -20.96 6.88
CA HIS A 152 0.75 -21.53 5.85
C HIS A 152 1.32 -22.90 6.26
N HIS A 153 1.58 -23.09 7.55
CA HIS A 153 2.04 -24.38 8.11
C HIS A 153 0.89 -25.36 8.41
N ARG A 154 -0.34 -25.02 8.00
CA ARG A 154 -1.57 -25.82 8.20
C ARG A 154 -1.91 -26.03 9.68
N GLU A 155 -1.48 -25.11 10.53
CA GLU A 155 -1.79 -25.05 11.94
C GLU A 155 -2.97 -24.10 12.21
N GLN A 156 -3.56 -24.19 13.40
CA GLN A 156 -4.63 -23.29 13.82
C GLN A 156 -4.07 -22.14 14.66
N PRO A 157 -4.22 -20.86 14.22
CA PRO A 157 -3.85 -19.73 15.04
C PRO A 157 -4.76 -19.61 16.26
N GLU A 158 -4.21 -19.09 17.36
CA GLU A 158 -4.95 -18.88 18.60
C GLU A 158 -6.20 -18.02 18.36
N GLU A 159 -7.35 -18.43 18.89
CA GLU A 159 -8.64 -17.75 18.66
C GLU A 159 -8.59 -16.26 19.05
N GLN A 160 -7.82 -15.90 20.08
CA GLN A 160 -7.67 -14.50 20.51
C GLN A 160 -6.98 -13.64 19.45
N THR A 161 -6.05 -14.23 18.68
CA THR A 161 -5.30 -13.52 17.62
C THR A 161 -6.17 -13.28 16.38
N THR A 162 -7.05 -14.23 16.04
CA THR A 162 -7.92 -14.12 14.86
C THR A 162 -9.11 -13.19 15.07
N LYS A 163 -9.56 -12.98 16.32
CA LYS A 163 -10.68 -12.09 16.67
C LYS A 163 -10.51 -10.64 16.20
N GLN A 164 -9.27 -10.18 16.03
CA GLN A 164 -8.99 -8.80 15.59
C GLN A 164 -9.19 -8.59 14.08
N ILE A 165 -9.22 -9.66 13.28
CA ILE A 165 -9.32 -9.54 11.82
C ILE A 165 -10.69 -9.03 11.39
N GLU A 166 -11.77 -9.48 12.03
CA GLU A 166 -13.12 -9.06 11.64
C GLU A 166 -13.37 -7.56 11.89
N PRO A 167 -13.07 -7.00 13.09
CA PRO A 167 -13.17 -5.55 13.30
C PRO A 167 -12.32 -4.74 12.32
N TRP A 168 -11.06 -5.12 12.10
CA TRP A 168 -10.19 -4.40 11.18
C TRP A 168 -10.67 -4.49 9.73
N PHE A 169 -11.20 -5.64 9.32
CA PHE A 169 -11.81 -5.81 7.99
C PHE A 169 -13.00 -4.85 7.82
N ASN A 170 -13.88 -4.77 8.81
CA ASN A 170 -15.03 -3.86 8.76
C ASN A 170 -14.60 -2.39 8.65
N ASP A 171 -13.55 -1.99 9.35
CA ASP A 171 -13.03 -0.62 9.25
C ASP A 171 -12.41 -0.33 7.88
N VAL A 172 -11.69 -1.30 7.29
CA VAL A 172 -11.18 -1.18 5.92
C VAL A 172 -12.33 -1.06 4.91
N MET A 173 -13.38 -1.85 5.07
CA MET A 173 -14.52 -1.87 4.14
C MET A 173 -15.34 -0.56 4.18
N LYS A 174 -15.43 0.12 5.33
CA LYS A 174 -16.07 1.45 5.42
C LYS A 174 -15.37 2.49 4.54
N ASN A 175 -14.07 2.36 4.35
CA ASN A 175 -13.24 3.32 3.60
C ASN A 175 -13.05 2.93 2.12
N LYS A 176 -13.60 1.79 1.67
CA LYS A 176 -13.44 1.29 0.29
C LYS A 176 -13.80 2.34 -0.78
N GLY A 177 -14.84 3.14 -0.53
CA GLY A 177 -15.36 4.10 -1.50
C GLY A 177 -14.39 5.25 -1.84
N LEU A 178 -13.43 5.54 -0.98
CA LEU A 178 -12.51 6.68 -1.12
C LEU A 178 -11.29 6.38 -2.00
N ILE A 179 -11.04 5.11 -2.32
CA ILE A 179 -9.83 4.70 -3.05
C ILE A 179 -9.76 5.33 -4.45
N LEU A 180 -10.88 5.45 -5.15
CA LEU A 180 -10.89 6.06 -6.49
C LEU A 180 -10.62 7.57 -6.42
N ASP A 181 -11.11 8.24 -5.37
CA ASP A 181 -10.86 9.66 -5.17
C ASP A 181 -9.37 9.94 -4.88
N ASP A 182 -8.69 9.01 -4.20
CA ASP A 182 -7.25 9.12 -3.94
C ASP A 182 -6.43 9.08 -5.23
N PHE A 183 -6.82 8.31 -6.26
CA PHE A 183 -6.09 8.28 -7.53
C PHE A 183 -6.16 9.61 -8.28
N ASN A 184 -7.29 10.32 -8.20
CA ASN A 184 -7.40 11.67 -8.75
C ASN A 184 -6.45 12.64 -8.02
N GLN A 185 -6.39 12.55 -6.69
CA GLN A 185 -5.45 13.36 -5.90
C GLN A 185 -3.99 13.02 -6.22
N ILE A 186 -3.65 11.74 -6.42
CA ILE A 186 -2.30 11.31 -6.80
C ILE A 186 -1.89 11.91 -8.15
N LYS A 187 -2.79 11.87 -9.15
CA LYS A 187 -2.57 12.50 -10.47
C LYS A 187 -2.28 13.99 -10.34
N GLU A 188 -3.13 14.71 -9.60
CA GLU A 188 -2.94 16.14 -9.32
C GLU A 188 -1.64 16.44 -8.57
N MET A 189 -1.26 15.61 -7.60
CA MET A 189 -0.06 15.83 -6.80
C MET A 189 1.21 15.64 -7.63
N ILE A 190 1.27 14.59 -8.45
CA ILE A 190 2.43 14.31 -9.31
C ILE A 190 2.47 15.26 -10.51
N GLY A 191 1.30 15.63 -11.04
CA GLY A 191 1.09 16.72 -11.98
C GLY A 191 0.83 16.29 -13.42
N PHE A 192 0.11 15.19 -13.65
CA PHE A 192 -0.34 14.75 -14.98
C PHE A 192 -1.86 14.57 -15.02
#